data_AF-A0A2N1RMV2-F1
#
_entry.id   AF-A0A2N1RMV2-F1
#
_cell.length_a   1.000
_cell.length_b   1.000
_cell.length_c   1.000
_cell.angle_alpha   90.00
_cell.angle_beta   90.00
_cell.angle_gamma   90.00
#
_symmetry.space_group_name_H-M   'P 1'
#
loop_
_entity.id
_entity.type
_entity.pdbx_description
1 polymer ?
#
loop_
_entity_poly.entity_id
_entity_poly.type
_entity_poly.pdbx_seq_one_letter_code
_entity_poly.pdbx_strand_id
1 'polypeptide(L)'
;MNEIKLKCMKCGSEIEPECRYCSSCGSSIKLQKQLSLKRIKITWRWVLFSFIAILVFEYIFATIAGQLYLFLSGAEFIELETGIVVSSLGSITGIFLGSLYSSYLSPGITIKEPVIGAAFEIVISQVILIVMAGSFTSLILIRIAIIMSIAFGGAKTGEFFQKKIFNYNR
;
A
#
# COMPACT_ATOMS: atom_id res chain seq x y z
N MET A 1 -14.34 31.76 6.10
CA MET A 1 -14.68 30.56 6.89
C MET A 1 -16.12 30.21 6.56
N ASN A 2 -16.39 29.05 5.93
CA ASN A 2 -17.77 28.63 5.67
C ASN A 2 -18.26 27.86 6.90
N GLU A 3 -19.20 28.45 7.64
CA GLU A 3 -19.89 27.79 8.75
C GLU A 3 -20.72 26.62 8.21
N ILE A 4 -20.45 25.42 8.71
CA ILE A 4 -21.22 24.23 8.37
C ILE A 4 -22.54 24.32 9.15
N LYS A 5 -23.58 24.84 8.51
CA LYS A 5 -24.95 24.82 9.05
C LYS A 5 -25.49 23.39 8.98
N LEU A 6 -25.58 22.72 10.13
CA LEU A 6 -26.27 21.43 10.23
C LEU A 6 -27.79 21.65 10.19
N LYS A 7 -28.52 20.74 9.55
CA LYS A 7 -29.99 20.77 9.49
C LYS A 7 -30.58 19.47 10.01
N CYS A 8 -31.70 19.55 10.72
CA CYS A 8 -32.40 18.40 11.24
C CYS A 8 -33.03 17.59 10.11
N MET A 9 -32.76 16.28 10.01
CA MET A 9 -33.38 15.42 9.01
C MET A 9 -34.90 15.22 9.22
N LYS A 10 -35.41 15.45 10.44
CA LYS A 10 -36.83 15.25 10.77
C LYS A 10 -37.71 16.46 10.48
N CYS A 11 -37.22 17.67 10.75
CA CYS A 11 -38.01 18.91 10.61
C CYS A 11 -37.33 20.00 9.79
N GLY A 12 -36.09 19.81 9.34
CA GLY A 12 -35.38 20.76 8.49
C GLY A 12 -34.80 22.01 9.19
N SER A 13 -34.99 22.17 10.51
CA SER A 13 -34.46 23.32 11.25
C SER A 13 -32.93 23.32 11.33
N GLU A 14 -32.33 24.50 11.41
CA GLU A 14 -30.88 24.65 11.62
C GLU A 14 -30.51 24.17 13.03
N ILE A 15 -29.39 23.46 13.14
CA ILE A 15 -28.88 22.87 14.38
C ILE A 15 -27.46 23.39 14.61
N GLU A 16 -27.19 23.82 15.83
CA GLU A 16 -25.83 24.10 16.30
C GLU A 16 -24.99 22.81 16.39
N PRO A 17 -23.69 22.87 16.05
CA PRO A 17 -22.84 21.70 15.88
C PRO A 17 -22.60 20.84 17.13
N GLU A 18 -23.06 21.27 18.32
CA GLU A 18 -22.88 20.57 19.59
C GLU A 18 -24.18 20.03 20.22
N CYS A 19 -25.34 20.22 19.58
CA CYS A 19 -26.61 19.76 20.12
C CYS A 19 -26.82 18.25 19.94
N ARG A 20 -27.11 17.53 21.04
CA ARG A 20 -27.50 16.11 21.02
C ARG A 20 -28.94 15.88 20.55
N TYR A 21 -29.76 16.92 20.61
CA TYR A 21 -31.18 16.90 20.27
C TYR A 21 -31.54 18.15 19.47
N CYS A 22 -32.47 18.00 18.53
CA CYS A 22 -32.96 19.14 17.76
C CYS A 22 -33.80 20.05 18.66
N SER A 23 -33.42 21.32 18.78
CA SER A 23 -34.15 22.32 19.59
C SER A 23 -35.59 22.54 19.12
N SER A 24 -35.88 22.35 17.82
CA SER A 24 -37.24 22.55 17.27
C SER A 24 -38.19 21.35 17.37
N CYS A 25 -37.70 20.10 17.30
CA CYS A 25 -38.58 18.92 17.23
C CYS A 25 -38.26 17.81 18.23
N GLY A 26 -37.23 17.99 19.08
CA GLY A 26 -36.84 17.06 20.13
C GLY A 26 -36.24 15.74 19.63
N SER A 27 -36.08 15.54 18.31
CA SER A 27 -35.47 14.31 17.79
C SER A 27 -34.00 14.21 18.21
N SER A 28 -33.58 13.02 18.61
CA SER A 28 -32.16 12.76 18.87
C SER A 28 -31.36 12.91 17.59
N ILE A 29 -30.36 13.80 17.64
CA ILE A 29 -29.41 13.96 16.56
C ILE A 29 -28.36 12.89 16.83
N LYS A 30 -28.49 11.75 16.15
CA LYS A 30 -27.32 10.88 15.99
C LYS A 30 -26.32 11.73 15.23
N LEU A 31 -25.24 12.12 15.88
CA LEU A 31 -24.08 12.76 15.29
C LEU A 31 -23.49 11.76 14.29
N GLN A 32 -24.16 11.56 13.16
CA GLN A 32 -23.51 11.13 11.95
C GLN A 32 -22.54 12.26 11.71
N LYS A 33 -21.31 12.11 12.22
CA LYS A 33 -20.14 12.77 11.68
C LYS A 33 -20.36 12.68 10.19
N GLN A 34 -20.77 13.78 9.57
CA GLN A 34 -20.67 13.92 8.14
C GLN A 34 -19.20 13.62 7.92
N LEU A 35 -18.95 12.43 7.39
CA LEU A 35 -17.69 12.04 6.81
C LEU A 35 -17.53 13.02 5.66
N SER A 36 -17.16 14.26 5.99
CA SER A 36 -16.40 15.10 5.11
C SER A 36 -15.30 14.15 4.66
N LEU A 37 -15.38 13.77 3.39
CA LEU A 37 -14.32 13.09 2.68
C LEU A 37 -13.14 14.05 2.83
N LYS A 38 -12.41 13.92 3.94
CA LYS A 38 -11.21 14.70 4.23
C LYS A 38 -10.29 14.24 3.12
N ARG A 39 -10.24 15.06 2.06
CA ARG A 39 -9.57 14.76 0.80
C ARG A 39 -8.18 14.28 1.19
N ILE A 40 -7.94 12.98 1.11
CA ILE A 40 -6.66 12.42 1.53
C ILE A 40 -5.64 13.02 0.58
N LYS A 41 -4.79 13.90 1.10
CA LYS A 41 -3.75 14.54 0.31
C LYS A 41 -2.68 13.49 0.06
N ILE A 42 -2.73 12.86 -1.11
CA ILE A 42 -1.67 11.98 -1.59
C ILE A 42 -0.42 12.85 -1.79
N THR A 43 0.69 12.40 -1.22
CA THR A 43 1.99 13.06 -1.40
C THR A 43 2.82 12.28 -2.42
N TRP A 44 2.85 12.75 -3.67
CA TRP A 44 3.56 12.07 -4.77
C TRP A 44 5.05 11.84 -4.52
N ARG A 45 5.69 12.69 -3.71
CA ARG A 45 7.09 12.50 -3.30
C ARG A 45 7.30 11.16 -2.58
N TRP A 46 6.34 10.74 -1.77
CA TRP A 46 6.40 9.47 -1.05
C TRP A 46 6.02 8.27 -1.91
N VAL A 47 5.07 8.46 -2.83
CA VAL A 47 4.77 7.43 -3.85
C VAL A 47 6.03 7.10 -4.66
N LEU A 48 6.78 8.12 -5.10
CA LEU A 48 8.02 7.94 -5.83
C LEU A 48 9.12 7.29 -4.99
N PHE A 49 9.27 7.72 -3.73
CA PHE A 49 10.21 7.10 -2.81
C PHE A 49 9.90 5.62 -2.58
N SER A 50 8.63 5.27 -2.34
CA SER A 50 8.18 3.89 -2.19
C SER A 50 8.47 3.06 -3.43
N PHE A 51 8.16 3.59 -4.63
CA PHE A 51 8.47 2.92 -5.90
C PHE A 51 9.96 2.60 -6.03
N ILE A 52 10.83 3.59 -5.79
CA ILE A 52 12.29 3.39 -5.86
C ILE A 52 12.77 2.41 -4.79
N ALA A 53 12.27 2.53 -3.56
CA ALA A 53 12.64 1.63 -2.48
C ALA A 53 12.26 0.18 -2.84
N ILE A 54 11.05 -0.05 -3.34
CA ILE A 54 10.59 -1.39 -3.75
C ILE A 54 11.50 -1.97 -4.83
N LEU A 55 11.84 -1.22 -5.88
CA LEU A 55 12.77 -1.67 -6.93
C LEU A 55 14.15 -2.04 -6.38
N VAL A 56 14.69 -1.22 -5.47
CA VAL A 56 15.99 -1.48 -4.85
C VAL A 56 15.94 -2.77 -4.02
N PHE A 57 14.92 -2.94 -3.19
CA PHE A 57 14.74 -4.16 -2.40
C PHE A 57 14.52 -5.38 -3.30
N GLU A 58 13.74 -5.27 -4.36
CA GLU A 58 13.53 -6.34 -5.33
C GLU A 58 14.85 -6.82 -5.94
N TYR A 59 15.65 -5.89 -6.46
CA TYR A 59 16.96 -6.20 -7.05
C TYR A 59 17.92 -6.85 -6.03
N ILE A 60 17.99 -6.30 -4.82
CA ILE A 60 18.86 -6.84 -3.76
C ILE A 60 18.43 -8.26 -3.39
N PHE A 61 17.14 -8.52 -3.18
CA PHE A 61 16.70 -9.84 -2.75
C PHE A 61 16.71 -10.87 -3.88
N ALA A 62 16.47 -10.47 -5.13
CA ALA A 62 16.65 -11.34 -6.29
C ALA A 62 18.12 -11.78 -6.45
N THR A 63 19.06 -10.85 -6.29
CA THR A 63 20.50 -11.17 -6.38
C THR A 63 20.98 -12.03 -5.21
N ILE A 64 20.56 -11.72 -3.97
CA ILE A 64 20.86 -12.54 -2.80
C ILE A 64 20.30 -13.96 -2.97
N ALA A 65 19.06 -14.11 -3.43
CA ALA A 65 18.45 -15.42 -3.64
C ALA A 65 19.22 -16.25 -4.68
N GLY A 66 19.61 -15.63 -5.80
CA GLY A 66 20.42 -16.28 -6.84
C GLY A 66 21.78 -16.74 -6.32
N GLN A 67 22.50 -15.87 -5.61
CA GLN A 67 23.82 -16.20 -5.03
C GLN A 67 23.72 -17.29 -3.97
N LEU A 68 22.71 -17.22 -3.10
CA LEU A 68 22.47 -18.23 -2.08
C LEU A 68 22.18 -19.60 -2.71
N TYR A 69 21.40 -19.64 -3.81
CA TYR A 69 21.14 -20.88 -4.54
C TYR A 69 22.43 -21.48 -5.12
N LEU A 70 23.28 -20.68 -5.79
CA LEU A 70 24.56 -21.15 -6.31
C LEU A 70 25.47 -21.70 -5.21
N PHE A 71 25.54 -20.99 -4.08
CA PHE A 71 26.32 -21.42 -2.92
C PHE A 71 25.84 -22.75 -2.34
N LEU A 72 24.51 -22.93 -2.20
CA LEU A 72 23.93 -24.14 -1.61
C LEU A 72 23.95 -25.35 -2.55
N SER A 73 23.82 -25.13 -3.86
CA SER A 73 23.84 -26.18 -4.88
C SER A 73 25.25 -26.60 -5.28
N GLY A 74 26.24 -25.73 -5.09
CA GLY A 74 27.59 -25.91 -5.63
C GLY A 74 27.65 -25.81 -7.16
N ALA A 75 26.57 -25.35 -7.80
CA ALA A 75 26.51 -25.16 -9.24
C ALA A 75 27.25 -23.87 -9.65
N GLU A 76 27.88 -23.88 -10.83
CA GLU A 76 28.48 -22.68 -11.41
C GLU A 76 27.44 -21.79 -12.10
N PHE A 77 26.36 -22.38 -12.60
CA PHE A 77 25.30 -21.69 -13.34
C PHE A 77 23.92 -22.11 -12.84
N ILE A 78 22.96 -21.19 -12.93
CA ILE A 78 21.56 -21.47 -12.61
C ILE A 78 20.85 -21.86 -13.90
N GLU A 79 20.26 -23.06 -13.93
CA GLU A 79 19.38 -23.48 -15.02
C GLU A 79 18.20 -22.52 -15.17
N LEU A 80 17.71 -22.32 -16.40
CA LEU A 80 16.69 -21.31 -16.69
C LEU A 80 15.42 -21.47 -15.84
N GLU A 81 14.91 -22.69 -15.70
CA GLU A 81 13.69 -22.97 -14.92
C GLU A 81 13.88 -22.63 -13.44
N THR A 82 15.00 -23.08 -12.87
CA THR A 82 15.34 -22.79 -11.48
C THR A 82 15.61 -21.30 -11.27
N GLY A 83 16.25 -20.65 -12.23
CA GLY A 83 16.52 -19.21 -12.21
C GLY A 83 15.25 -18.38 -12.12
N ILE A 84 14.20 -18.75 -12.88
CA ILE A 84 12.89 -18.09 -12.83
C ILE A 84 12.25 -18.23 -11.45
N VAL A 85 12.32 -19.42 -10.84
CA VAL A 85 11.74 -19.67 -9.51
C VAL A 85 12.50 -18.90 -8.43
N VAL A 86 13.83 -18.99 -8.43
CA VAL A 86 14.69 -18.33 -7.44
C VAL A 86 14.58 -16.81 -7.53
N SER A 87 14.58 -16.24 -8.74
CA SER A 87 14.41 -14.80 -8.93
C SER A 87 13.02 -14.33 -8.49
N SER A 88 11.97 -15.11 -8.77
CA SER A 88 10.60 -14.78 -8.36
C SER A 88 10.45 -14.76 -6.83
N LEU A 89 11.06 -15.70 -6.12
CA LEU A 89 11.07 -15.73 -4.65
C LEU A 89 11.81 -14.53 -4.05
N GLY A 90 12.95 -14.19 -4.64
CA GLY A 90 13.71 -12.98 -4.27
C GLY A 90 12.90 -11.71 -4.51
N SER A 91 12.28 -11.57 -5.68
CA SER A 91 11.42 -10.43 -6.00
C SER A 91 10.23 -10.31 -5.05
N ILE A 92 9.51 -11.41 -4.76
CA ILE A 92 8.38 -11.41 -3.82
C ILE A 92 8.81 -10.91 -2.44
N THR A 93 9.97 -11.38 -1.96
CA THR A 93 10.52 -10.99 -0.67
C THR A 93 10.93 -9.52 -0.67
N GLY A 94 11.57 -9.06 -1.76
CA GLY A 94 11.95 -7.66 -1.95
C GLY A 94 10.74 -6.73 -1.99
N ILE A 95 9.66 -7.10 -2.69
CA ILE A 95 8.42 -6.32 -2.74
C ILE A 95 7.77 -6.21 -1.36
N PHE A 96 7.72 -7.31 -0.61
CA PHE A 96 7.20 -7.31 0.76
C PHE A 96 8.01 -6.38 1.66
N LEU A 97 9.34 -6.52 1.66
CA LEU A 97 10.23 -5.76 2.53
C LEU A 97 10.36 -4.30 2.12
N GLY A 98 10.38 -3.99 0.82
CA GLY A 98 10.36 -2.61 0.32
C GLY A 98 9.05 -1.89 0.64
N SER A 99 7.92 -2.59 0.55
CA SER A 99 6.61 -2.07 0.97
C SER A 99 6.54 -1.85 2.48
N LEU A 100 7.10 -2.77 3.27
CA LEU A 100 7.21 -2.64 4.73
C LEU A 100 8.08 -1.44 5.11
N TYR A 101 9.28 -1.36 4.54
CA TYR A 101 10.26 -0.31 4.81
C TYR A 101 9.72 1.07 4.44
N SER A 102 9.11 1.21 3.27
CA SER A 102 8.56 2.49 2.83
C SER A 102 7.33 2.91 3.65
N SER A 103 6.46 1.99 4.04
CA SER A 103 5.37 2.26 5.01
C SER A 103 5.87 2.67 6.38
N TYR A 104 6.94 2.03 6.86
CA TYR A 104 7.54 2.35 8.15
C TYR A 104 8.08 3.79 8.20
N LEU A 105 8.67 4.26 7.08
CA LEU A 105 9.24 5.61 6.97
C LEU A 105 8.25 6.69 6.55
N SER A 106 7.11 6.33 5.96
CA SER A 106 6.12 7.29 5.45
C SER A 106 5.61 8.22 6.56
N PRO A 107 5.62 9.56 6.39
CA PRO A 107 5.20 10.49 7.41
C PRO A 107 3.68 10.54 7.46
N GLY A 108 3.16 10.31 8.68
CA GLY A 108 1.75 10.07 8.86
C GLY A 108 1.42 8.61 8.59
N ILE A 109 0.52 8.08 9.41
CA ILE A 109 0.07 6.69 9.34
C ILE A 109 -0.80 6.55 8.07
N THR A 110 -0.17 6.30 6.92
CA THR A 110 -0.85 6.17 5.63
C THR A 110 -0.24 5.03 4.81
N ILE A 111 -0.95 3.90 4.76
CA ILE A 111 -0.64 2.73 3.90
C ILE A 111 -0.74 3.07 2.40
N LYS A 112 -1.35 4.21 2.06
CA LYS A 112 -1.80 4.50 0.69
C LYS A 112 -0.65 4.77 -0.26
N GLU A 113 0.30 5.62 0.14
CA GLU A 113 1.42 6.01 -0.70
C GLU A 113 2.33 4.81 -1.04
N PRO A 114 2.71 3.95 -0.08
CA PRO A 114 3.44 2.72 -0.35
C PRO A 114 2.71 1.76 -1.29
N VAL A 115 1.41 1.53 -1.07
CA VAL A 115 0.61 0.63 -1.91
C VAL A 115 0.44 1.18 -3.33
N ILE A 116 0.28 2.49 -3.50
CA ILE A 116 0.24 3.11 -4.83
C ILE A 116 1.60 2.98 -5.51
N GLY A 117 2.71 3.19 -4.79
CA GLY A 117 4.06 2.99 -5.32
C GLY A 117 4.29 1.55 -5.79
N ALA A 118 3.88 0.57 -4.98
CA ALA A 118 3.93 -0.85 -5.35
C ALA A 118 3.06 -1.16 -6.57
N ALA A 119 1.84 -0.62 -6.64
CA ALA A 119 0.96 -0.84 -7.79
C ALA A 119 1.58 -0.34 -9.10
N PHE A 120 2.25 0.82 -9.07
CA PHE A 120 2.98 1.33 -10.24
C PHE A 120 4.10 0.39 -10.68
N GLU A 121 4.92 -0.08 -9.73
CA GLU A 121 5.98 -1.05 -10.03
C GLU A 121 5.41 -2.31 -10.69
N ILE A 122 4.43 -2.96 -10.04
CA ILE A 122 3.85 -4.22 -10.52
C ILE A 122 3.26 -4.07 -11.91
N VAL A 123 2.54 -2.98 -12.18
CA VAL A 123 1.95 -2.73 -13.50
C VAL A 123 3.04 -2.51 -14.55
N ILE A 124 4.05 -1.69 -14.24
CA ILE A 124 5.16 -1.41 -15.16
C ILE A 124 5.94 -2.70 -15.46
N SER A 125 6.28 -3.48 -14.44
CA SER A 125 7.03 -4.73 -14.62
C SER A 125 6.25 -5.76 -15.44
N GLN A 126 4.92 -5.85 -15.26
CA GLN A 126 4.08 -6.71 -16.12
C GLN A 126 3.99 -6.19 -17.56
N VAL A 127 3.88 -4.87 -17.78
CA VAL A 127 3.86 -4.32 -19.14
C VAL A 127 5.17 -4.62 -19.87
N ILE A 128 6.30 -4.44 -19.21
CA ILE A 128 7.62 -4.80 -19.76
C ILE A 128 7.65 -6.29 -20.13
N LEU A 129 7.18 -7.16 -19.23
CA LEU A 129 7.12 -8.59 -19.49
C LEU A 129 6.26 -8.93 -20.72
N ILE A 130 5.07 -8.33 -20.84
CA ILE A 130 4.17 -8.55 -21.98
C ILE A 130 4.83 -8.10 -23.29
N VAL A 131 5.49 -6.93 -23.28
CA VAL A 131 6.19 -6.40 -24.45
C VAL A 131 7.33 -7.32 -24.87
N MET A 132 8.10 -7.84 -23.92
CA MET A 132 9.23 -8.73 -24.21
C MET A 132 8.79 -10.14 -24.63
N ALA A 133 7.76 -10.70 -23.98
CA ALA A 133 7.28 -12.05 -24.24
C ALA A 133 6.30 -12.15 -25.42
N GLY A 134 5.80 -11.01 -25.93
CA GLY A 134 4.89 -10.95 -27.07
C GLY A 134 3.54 -11.63 -26.87
N SER A 135 3.17 -11.98 -25.63
CA SER A 135 1.95 -12.72 -25.33
C SER A 135 1.30 -12.26 -24.02
N PHE A 136 -0.03 -12.20 -24.01
CA PHE A 136 -0.84 -11.95 -22.83
C PHE A 136 -1.47 -13.26 -22.38
N THR A 137 -1.17 -13.69 -21.15
CA THR A 137 -1.80 -14.87 -20.54
C THR A 137 -2.78 -14.45 -19.47
N SER A 138 -3.91 -15.15 -19.34
CA SER A 138 -4.92 -14.89 -18.31
C SER A 138 -4.36 -15.00 -16.88
N LEU A 139 -3.25 -15.73 -16.70
CA LEU A 139 -2.53 -15.86 -15.44
C LEU A 139 -1.86 -14.56 -14.97
N ILE A 140 -1.65 -13.58 -15.85
CA ILE A 140 -1.04 -12.29 -15.51
C ILE A 140 -1.88 -11.55 -14.46
N LEU A 141 -3.21 -11.55 -14.62
CA LEU A 141 -4.11 -10.87 -13.67
C LEU A 141 -4.07 -11.51 -12.29
N ILE A 142 -4.01 -12.85 -12.24
CA ILE A 142 -3.87 -13.61 -10.99
C ILE A 142 -2.54 -13.28 -10.32
N ARG A 143 -1.45 -13.22 -11.11
CA ARG A 143 -0.12 -12.86 -10.61
C ARG A 143 -0.10 -11.44 -10.04
N ILE A 144 -0.68 -10.46 -10.73
CA ILE A 144 -0.80 -9.07 -10.24
C ILE A 144 -1.54 -9.05 -8.90
N ALA A 145 -2.67 -9.76 -8.79
CA ALA A 145 -3.45 -9.81 -7.56
C ALA A 145 -2.66 -10.41 -6.37
N ILE A 146 -1.88 -11.46 -6.62
CA ILE A 146 -1.01 -12.09 -5.60
C ILE A 146 0.07 -11.10 -5.14
N ILE A 147 0.81 -10.48 -6.06
CA ILE A 147 1.89 -9.56 -5.72
C ILE A 147 1.35 -8.31 -5.02
N MET A 148 0.19 -7.80 -5.45
CA MET A 148 -0.50 -6.70 -4.77
C MET A 148 -0.90 -7.06 -3.34
N SER A 149 -1.35 -8.28 -3.09
CA SER A 149 -1.70 -8.76 -1.75
C SER A 149 -0.46 -8.83 -0.84
N ILE A 150 0.68 -9.25 -1.39
CA ILE A 150 1.97 -9.28 -0.69
C ILE A 150 2.44 -7.86 -0.36
N ALA A 151 2.42 -6.94 -1.33
CA ALA A 151 2.78 -5.55 -1.12
C ALA A 151 1.89 -4.88 -0.06
N PHE A 152 0.58 -5.13 -0.11
CA PHE A 152 -0.36 -4.65 0.91
C PHE A 152 -0.05 -5.22 2.30
N GLY A 153 0.27 -6.52 2.39
CA GLY A 153 0.69 -7.16 3.63
C GLY A 153 1.95 -6.54 4.22
N GLY A 154 2.97 -6.29 3.39
CA GLY A 154 4.20 -5.60 3.78
C GLY A 154 3.89 -4.20 4.29
N ALA A 155 3.12 -3.42 3.53
CA ALA A 155 2.74 -2.07 3.87
C ALA A 155 1.97 -1.97 5.20
N LYS A 156 1.04 -2.89 5.45
CA LYS A 156 0.27 -2.96 6.70
C LYS A 156 1.14 -3.34 7.90
N THR A 157 2.13 -4.22 7.68
CA THR A 157 3.10 -4.61 8.71
C THR A 157 4.00 -3.43 9.08
N GLY A 158 4.47 -2.65 8.09
CA GLY A 158 5.23 -1.43 8.33
C GLY A 158 4.45 -0.39 9.14
N GLU A 159 3.17 -0.17 8.80
CA GLU A 159 2.27 0.72 9.53
C GLU A 159 2.07 0.27 10.99
N PHE A 160 1.95 -1.04 11.23
CA PHE A 160 1.84 -1.61 12.58
C PHE A 160 3.07 -1.29 13.43
N PHE A 161 4.28 -1.49 12.89
CA PHE A 161 5.52 -1.16 13.60
C PHE A 161 5.65 0.33 13.87
N GLN A 162 5.30 1.16 12.89
CA GLN A 162 5.31 2.61 13.03
C GLN A 162 4.38 3.07 14.17
N LYS A 163 3.13 2.57 14.21
CA LYS A 163 2.18 2.87 15.29
C LYS A 163 2.70 2.50 16.67
N LYS A 164 3.35 1.33 16.80
CA LYS A 164 3.87 0.85 18.08
C LYS A 164 4.96 1.76 18.63
N ILE A 165 5.85 2.24 17.78
CA ILE A 165 6.93 3.17 18.18
C ILE A 165 6.38 4.56 18.54
N PHE A 166 5.45 5.09 17.72
CA PHE A 166 4.84 6.40 18.01
C PHE A 166 4.00 6.41 19.29
N ASN A 167 3.31 5.31 19.62
CA ASN A 167 2.56 5.19 20.87
C ASN A 167 3.46 4.96 22.10
N TYR A 168 4.69 4.50 21.92
CA TYR A 168 5.66 4.33 23.00
C TYR A 168 6.31 5.66 23.43
N ASN A 169 6.43 6.61 22.51
CA ASN A 169 7.02 7.94 22.77
C ASN A 169 6.00 8.99 23.25
N ARG A 170 4.87 8.57 23.83
CA ARG A 170 3.81 9.44 24.37
C ARG A 170 3.46 9.01 25.78
#